data_AF-A0A972UME7-F1
#
_entry.id   AF-A0A972UME7-F1
#
_cell.length_a   1.000
_cell.length_b   1.000
_cell.length_c   1.000
_cell.angle_alpha   90.00
_cell.angle_beta   90.00
_cell.angle_gamma   90.00
#
_symmetry.space_group_name_H-M   'P 1'
#
loop_
_entity.id
_entity.type
_entity.pdbx_description
1 polymer ?
#
loop_
_entity_poly.entity_id
_entity_poly.type
_entity_poly.pdbx_seq_one_letter_code
_entity_poly.pdbx_strand_id
1 'polypeptide(L)'
;MGKIKLGAVIAGFALVLSLGGAANAAGQAPRKDPKQFARGAKAWATQCVRCHNLRSPKEMTDKDWSIVMSHMRLRAGLPGQMTRDIEAFLRASN
;
A
#
# COMPACT_ATOMS: atom_id res chain seq x y z
N MET A 1 62.50 -30.82 -35.25
CA MET A 1 61.12 -30.71 -35.80
C MET A 1 60.17 -30.70 -34.62
N GLY A 2 59.37 -29.71 -34.25
CA GLY A 2 59.07 -28.33 -34.65
C GLY A 2 58.01 -27.89 -33.64
N LYS A 3 58.28 -26.83 -32.86
CA LYS A 3 57.38 -26.35 -31.79
C LYS A 3 56.12 -25.75 -32.41
N ILE A 4 54.97 -26.42 -32.32
CA ILE A 4 53.69 -25.82 -32.69
C ILE A 4 53.23 -24.95 -31.52
N LYS A 5 53.29 -23.64 -31.72
CA LYS A 5 52.76 -22.62 -30.82
C LYS A 5 51.23 -22.69 -30.88
N LEU A 6 50.58 -22.92 -29.75
CA LEU A 6 49.13 -22.84 -29.60
C LEU A 6 48.72 -21.36 -29.72
N GLY A 7 48.40 -20.96 -30.94
CA GLY A 7 47.93 -19.62 -31.27
C GLY A 7 46.51 -19.38 -30.80
N ALA A 8 46.33 -18.27 -30.09
CA ALA A 8 45.14 -17.42 -30.02
C ALA A 8 43.81 -18.02 -30.48
N VAL A 9 43.00 -18.49 -29.53
CA VAL A 9 41.54 -18.54 -29.73
C VAL A 9 40.97 -17.19 -29.29
N ILE A 10 40.82 -16.32 -30.29
CA ILE A 10 39.60 -15.58 -30.62
C ILE A 10 38.73 -15.26 -29.39
N ALA A 11 38.95 -14.10 -28.80
CA ALA A 11 38.11 -12.91 -29.00
C ALA A 11 36.71 -13.02 -28.36
N GLY A 12 36.53 -12.23 -27.31
CA GLY A 12 35.35 -11.38 -27.16
C GLY A 12 34.04 -12.08 -26.87
N PHE A 13 33.82 -12.44 -25.59
CA PHE A 13 32.49 -12.42 -25.00
C PHE A 13 32.51 -11.66 -23.67
N ALA A 14 33.03 -10.43 -23.72
CA ALA A 14 32.70 -9.41 -22.72
C ALA A 14 31.53 -8.59 -23.27
N LEU A 15 30.34 -9.19 -23.33
CA LEU A 15 29.10 -8.46 -23.56
C LEU A 15 28.31 -8.42 -22.26
N VAL A 16 28.43 -7.25 -21.64
CA VAL A 16 27.66 -6.76 -20.50
C VAL A 16 26.16 -6.93 -20.78
N LEU A 17 25.50 -7.85 -20.08
CA LEU A 17 24.06 -7.79 -19.83
C LEU A 17 23.81 -7.61 -18.33
N SER A 18 24.18 -6.43 -17.84
CA SER A 18 23.68 -5.89 -16.57
C SER A 18 22.26 -5.35 -16.74
N LEU A 19 21.32 -6.18 -17.19
CA LEU A 19 19.88 -5.88 -17.15
C LEU A 19 19.19 -6.91 -16.24
N GLY A 20 19.35 -6.71 -14.93
CA GLY A 20 18.76 -7.57 -13.91
C GLY A 20 18.49 -6.87 -12.61
N GLY A 21 18.37 -5.54 -12.61
CA GLY A 21 17.84 -4.79 -11.47
C GLY A 21 16.32 -4.88 -11.45
N ALA A 22 15.76 -6.08 -11.24
CA ALA A 22 14.39 -6.19 -10.78
C ALA A 22 14.33 -5.56 -9.39
N ALA A 23 13.99 -4.27 -9.35
CA ALA A 23 13.62 -3.62 -8.11
C ALA A 23 12.52 -4.48 -7.48
N ASN A 24 12.87 -5.15 -6.37
CA ASN A 24 11.96 -5.91 -5.56
C ASN A 24 10.77 -5.00 -5.20
N ALA A 25 9.63 -5.18 -5.88
CA ALA A 25 8.34 -4.67 -5.45
C ALA A 25 7.75 -5.54 -4.32
N ALA A 26 8.58 -6.37 -3.68
CA ALA A 26 8.25 -7.09 -2.46
C ALA A 26 8.35 -6.13 -1.28
N GLY A 27 7.20 -5.61 -0.84
CA GLY A 27 6.98 -5.19 0.53
C GLY A 27 7.83 -4.02 1.02
N GLN A 28 7.64 -2.83 0.44
CA GLN A 28 7.83 -1.63 1.25
C GLN A 28 6.77 -1.68 2.36
N ALA A 29 7.20 -1.86 3.61
CA ALA A 29 6.35 -1.64 4.77
C ALA A 29 5.60 -0.31 4.55
N PRO A 30 4.28 -0.24 4.80
CA PRO A 30 3.52 0.97 4.54
C PRO A 30 4.22 2.13 5.23
N ARG A 31 4.77 3.08 4.45
CA ARG A 31 5.28 4.32 5.04
C ARG A 31 4.12 4.93 5.82
N LYS A 32 4.33 5.22 7.10
CA LYS A 32 3.35 5.90 7.93
C LYS A 32 3.04 7.23 7.24
N ASP A 33 1.82 7.35 6.69
CA ASP A 33 1.34 8.58 6.09
C ASP A 33 0.83 9.48 7.22
N PRO A 34 1.54 10.56 7.58
CA PRO A 34 1.16 11.41 8.71
C PRO A 34 -0.18 12.12 8.48
N LYS A 35 -0.65 12.22 7.23
CA LYS A 35 -1.91 12.88 6.88
C LYS A 35 -3.11 11.93 6.90
N GLN A 36 -2.91 10.63 7.09
CA GLN A 36 -3.99 9.63 7.06
C GLN A 36 -5.10 9.96 8.06
N PHE A 37 -4.75 10.25 9.31
CA PHE A 37 -5.72 10.59 10.35
C PHE A 37 -6.59 11.79 9.97
N ALA A 38 -5.96 12.88 9.52
CA ALA A 38 -6.67 14.11 9.16
C ALA A 38 -7.59 13.91 7.94
N ARG A 39 -7.16 13.14 6.93
CA ARG A 39 -8.03 12.78 5.80
C ARG A 39 -9.21 11.92 6.24
N GLY A 40 -8.95 10.97 7.14
CA GLY A 40 -9.98 10.12 7.73
C GLY A 40 -11.05 10.89 8.47
N ALA A 41 -10.65 11.82 9.35
CA ALA A 41 -11.56 12.68 10.10
C ALA A 41 -12.46 13.51 9.16
N LYS A 42 -11.85 14.15 8.14
CA LYS A 42 -12.60 14.92 7.14
C LYS A 42 -13.57 14.04 6.35
N ALA A 43 -13.13 12.87 5.91
CA ALA A 43 -13.96 11.95 5.14
C ALA A 43 -15.11 11.41 6.00
N TRP A 44 -14.88 11.04 7.26
CA TRP A 44 -15.92 10.60 8.19
C TRP A 44 -16.98 11.69 8.39
N ALA A 45 -16.56 12.93 8.68
CA ALA A 45 -17.48 14.05 8.91
C ALA A 45 -18.31 14.45 7.67
N THR A 46 -17.83 14.15 6.46
CA THR A 46 -18.49 14.57 5.20
C THR A 46 -19.21 13.44 4.48
N GLN A 47 -18.74 12.20 4.60
CA GLN A 47 -19.28 11.05 3.86
C GLN A 47 -20.27 10.23 4.70
N CYS A 48 -20.05 10.12 6.01
CA CYS A 48 -20.85 9.23 6.85
C CYS A 48 -22.19 9.85 7.29
N VAL A 49 -22.36 11.17 7.17
CA VAL A 49 -23.64 11.89 7.42
C VAL A 49 -24.66 11.73 6.30
N ARG A 50 -24.31 11.10 5.17
CA ARG A 50 -25.15 11.07 3.97
C ARG A 50 -26.42 10.23 4.10
N CYS A 51 -26.41 9.24 4.98
CA CYS A 51 -27.49 8.24 5.08
C CYS A 51 -28.06 8.10 6.50
N HIS A 52 -27.29 8.43 7.53
CA HIS A 52 -27.70 8.36 8.93
C HIS A 52 -26.87 9.35 9.77
N ASN A 53 -27.26 9.54 11.02
CA ASN A 53 -26.50 10.36 11.96
C ASN A 53 -25.11 9.78 12.21
N LEU A 54 -24.15 10.66 12.47
CA LEU A 54 -22.77 10.27 12.69
C LEU A 54 -22.65 9.46 13.98
N ARG A 55 -22.12 8.25 13.86
CA ARG A 55 -21.84 7.38 15.00
C ARG A 55 -20.59 7.87 15.71
N SER A 56 -20.63 8.04 17.03
CA SER A 56 -19.45 8.43 17.80
C SER A 56 -18.35 7.36 17.66
N PRO A 57 -17.07 7.74 17.46
CA PRO A 57 -15.97 6.80 17.40
C PRO A 57 -15.85 5.88 18.64
N LYS A 58 -16.32 6.34 19.81
CA LYS A 58 -16.27 5.62 21.09
C LYS A 58 -17.33 4.54 21.28
N GLU A 59 -18.23 4.36 20.31
CA GLU A 59 -19.35 3.41 20.46
C GLU A 59 -18.96 1.95 20.17
N MET A 60 -17.80 1.70 19.58
CA MET A 60 -17.43 0.40 19.01
C MET A 60 -15.94 0.14 19.17
N THR A 61 -15.55 -1.12 19.37
CA THR A 61 -14.14 -1.49 19.48
C THR A 61 -13.40 -1.34 18.15
N ASP A 62 -12.07 -1.32 18.19
CA ASP A 62 -11.23 -1.32 16.99
C ASP A 62 -11.59 -2.43 15.99
N LYS A 63 -11.90 -3.63 16.50
CA LYS A 63 -12.29 -4.78 15.69
C LYS A 63 -13.65 -4.56 15.04
N ASP A 64 -14.59 -4.01 15.78
CA ASP A 64 -15.93 -3.72 15.26
C ASP A 64 -15.85 -2.66 14.16
N TRP A 65 -15.01 -1.63 14.32
CA TRP A 65 -14.80 -0.62 13.28
C TRP A 65 -14.24 -1.19 11.98
N SER A 66 -13.33 -2.17 12.02
CA SER A 66 -12.86 -2.84 10.81
C SER A 66 -13.98 -3.59 10.06
N ILE A 67 -14.92 -4.19 10.82
CA ILE A 67 -16.09 -4.87 10.24
C ILE A 67 -17.06 -3.84 9.66
N VAL A 68 -17.38 -2.79 10.42
CA VAL A 68 -18.28 -1.71 9.99
C VAL A 68 -17.75 -1.02 8.74
N MET A 69 -16.46 -0.71 8.67
CA MET A 69 -15.88 -0.07 7.50
C MET A 69 -15.82 -0.99 6.28
N SER A 70 -15.65 -2.30 6.49
CA SER A 70 -15.80 -3.29 5.41
C SER A 70 -17.23 -3.29 4.84
N HIS A 71 -18.24 -3.25 5.72
CA HIS A 71 -19.64 -3.15 5.31
C HIS A 71 -19.96 -1.80 4.64
N MET A 72 -19.54 -0.69 5.24
CA MET A 72 -19.79 0.67 4.76
C MET A 72 -19.08 0.99 3.46
N ARG A 73 -17.93 0.38 3.19
CA ARG A 73 -17.28 0.48 1.88
C ARG A 73 -18.23 0.08 0.77
N LEU A 74 -18.93 -1.04 0.93
CA LEU A 74 -19.88 -1.55 -0.05
C LEU A 74 -21.18 -0.75 -0.04
N ARG A 75 -21.72 -0.45 1.15
CA ARG A 75 -23.02 0.24 1.28
C ARG A 75 -23.00 1.71 0.85
N ALA A 76 -21.93 2.43 1.16
CA ALA A 76 -21.77 3.84 0.81
C ALA A 76 -20.94 4.06 -0.47
N GLY A 77 -20.45 2.99 -1.11
CA GLY A 77 -19.67 3.05 -2.34
C GLY A 77 -18.33 3.77 -2.17
N LEU A 78 -17.65 3.56 -1.04
CA LEU A 78 -16.43 4.31 -0.70
C LEU A 78 -15.21 3.77 -1.46
N PRO A 79 -14.33 4.65 -1.99
CA PRO A 79 -13.03 4.23 -2.49
C PRO A 79 -12.20 3.55 -1.40
N GLY A 80 -11.35 2.60 -1.80
CA GLY A 80 -10.59 1.80 -0.84
C GLY A 80 -9.62 2.60 0.03
N GLN A 81 -8.98 3.62 -0.53
CA GLN A 81 -8.11 4.49 0.26
C GLN A 81 -8.91 5.33 1.27
N MET A 82 -10.05 5.88 0.86
CA MET A 82 -10.93 6.65 1.74
C MET A 82 -11.47 5.78 2.88
N THR A 83 -11.83 4.53 2.59
CA THR A 83 -12.27 3.56 3.61
C THR A 83 -11.19 3.37 4.67
N ARG A 84 -9.94 3.11 4.26
CA ARG A 84 -8.80 2.93 5.18
C ARG A 84 -8.50 4.18 5.99
N ASP A 85 -8.59 5.36 5.36
CA ASP A 85 -8.37 6.63 6.06
C ASP A 85 -9.45 6.86 7.14
N ILE A 86 -10.74 6.62 6.82
CA ILE A 86 -11.85 6.71 7.79
C ILE A 86 -11.65 5.69 8.93
N GLU A 87 -11.33 4.44 8.61
CA GLU A 87 -11.10 3.39 9.60
C GLU A 87 -9.95 3.75 10.55
N ALA A 88 -8.84 4.28 10.01
CA ALA A 88 -7.71 4.73 10.82
C ALA A 88 -8.11 5.85 11.79
N PHE A 89 -8.94 6.79 11.35
CA PHE A 89 -9.48 7.83 12.23
C PHE A 89 -10.38 7.26 13.33
N LEU A 90 -11.32 6.38 12.99
CA LEU A 90 -12.27 5.80 13.93
C LEU A 90 -11.56 5.02 15.04
N ARG A 91 -10.61 4.16 14.65
CA ARG A 91 -9.82 3.34 15.60
C ARG A 91 -8.91 4.19 16.48
N ALA A 92 -8.32 5.25 15.94
CA ALA A 92 -7.49 6.15 16.73
C ALA A 92 -8.30 7.07 17.68
N SER A 93 -9.63 7.11 17.54
CA SER A 93 -10.52 7.99 18.29
C SER A 93 -11.50 7.26 19.22
N ASN A 94 -11.42 5.93 19.28
CA ASN A 94 -12.28 5.05 20.09
C ASN A 94 -11.77 4.95 21.53
#